data_AF-A0A979G0F3-F1
#
_entry.id   AF-A0A979G0F3-F1
#
_cell.length_a   1.000
_cell.length_b   1.000
_cell.length_c   1.000
_cell.angle_alpha   90.00
_cell.angle_beta   90.00
_cell.angle_gamma   90.00
#
_symmetry.space_group_name_H-M   'P 1'
#
loop_
_entity.id
_entity.type
_entity.pdbx_description
1 polymer ?
#
loop_
_entity_poly.entity_id
_entity_poly.type
_entity_poly.pdbx_seq_one_letter_code
_entity_poly.pdbx_strand_id
1 'polypeptide(L)'
;MNEGAMKSPEQVTAALNAHLQEKLERTGCTKGRLKAEFTSALLLSLSCIRTRDNKSMLIWDFDYPLQKAIRDYLEICSPQTAILQVDIDLTRETFLYTHLSKAQHEQQKQAVARDAAKEMQQRQVELKQHLAADTQPIGKPLAEKVAAALRHSSIGYSHRDYCGMGLEYREGQYHYGELWDGGMHLSRQSFDNQVSFVQWLSQQSNASLSNIHLKDAFYWGNQVITRERLEQFLQHGGA
;
A
#
# COMPACT_ATOMS: atom_id res chain seq x y z
N MET A 1 26.64 42.69 -28.15
CA MET A 1 25.73 42.80 -26.99
C MET A 1 24.32 42.78 -27.53
N ASN A 2 23.66 41.61 -27.51
CA ASN A 2 22.26 41.51 -27.94
C ASN A 2 21.39 41.65 -26.69
N GLU A 3 20.70 42.77 -26.58
CA GLU A 3 19.57 42.94 -25.68
C GLU A 3 18.52 41.89 -26.04
N GLY A 4 18.39 40.86 -25.21
CA GLY A 4 17.30 39.90 -25.33
C GLY A 4 15.99 40.63 -25.07
N ALA A 5 15.18 40.81 -26.11
CA ALA A 5 13.83 41.34 -25.98
C ALA A 5 13.11 40.61 -24.84
N MET A 6 12.70 41.37 -23.81
CA MET A 6 11.93 40.82 -22.69
C MET A 6 10.66 40.17 -23.25
N LYS A 7 10.53 38.85 -23.11
CA LYS A 7 9.34 38.13 -23.55
C LYS A 7 8.15 38.54 -22.67
N SER A 8 7.01 38.87 -23.29
CA SER A 8 5.79 39.17 -22.53
C SER A 8 5.15 37.88 -21.98
N PRO A 9 4.32 37.96 -20.91
CA PRO A 9 3.56 36.83 -20.38
C PRO A 9 2.74 36.09 -21.45
N GLU A 10 2.14 36.83 -22.39
CA GLU A 10 1.37 36.28 -23.49
C GLU A 10 2.25 35.48 -24.46
N GLN A 11 3.44 35.99 -24.80
CA GLN A 11 4.38 35.32 -25.69
C GLN A 11 4.89 34.00 -25.12
N VAL A 12 5.24 33.97 -23.82
CA VAL A 12 5.71 32.72 -23.18
C VAL A 12 4.60 31.72 -22.97
N THR A 13 3.37 32.17 -22.69
CA THR A 13 2.19 31.30 -22.59
C THR A 13 1.86 30.68 -23.95
N ALA A 14 1.85 31.48 -25.01
CA ALA A 14 1.61 30.99 -26.37
C ALA A 14 2.68 29.98 -26.81
N ALA A 15 3.95 30.24 -26.51
CA ALA A 15 5.04 29.32 -26.80
C ALA A 15 4.90 27.99 -26.05
N LEU A 16 4.52 28.02 -24.76
CA LEU A 16 4.27 26.80 -23.98
C LEU A 16 3.07 26.01 -24.54
N ASN A 17 1.96 26.69 -24.87
CA ASN A 17 0.79 26.06 -25.49
C ASN A 17 1.17 25.37 -26.81
N ALA A 18 1.93 26.03 -27.67
CA ALA A 18 2.35 25.49 -28.97
C ALA A 18 3.17 24.20 -28.81
N HIS A 19 4.16 24.18 -27.90
CA HIS A 19 4.95 22.97 -27.66
C HIS A 19 4.14 21.83 -27.03
N LEU A 20 3.19 22.14 -26.17
CA LEU A 20 2.30 21.14 -25.57
C LEU A 20 1.34 20.54 -26.61
N GLN A 21 0.79 21.39 -27.48
CA GLN A 21 -0.03 20.96 -28.62
C GLN A 21 0.77 20.04 -29.55
N GLU A 22 1.95 20.47 -29.99
CA GLU A 22 2.82 19.68 -30.86
C GLU A 22 3.12 18.30 -30.24
N LYS A 23 3.43 18.23 -28.94
CA LYS A 23 3.72 16.98 -28.24
C LYS A 23 2.51 16.04 -28.20
N LEU A 24 1.31 16.56 -27.96
CA LEU A 24 0.08 15.78 -27.94
C LEU A 24 -0.31 15.29 -29.34
N GLU A 25 -0.24 16.16 -30.35
CA GLU A 25 -0.52 15.81 -31.74
C GLU A 25 0.44 14.73 -32.25
N ARG A 26 1.75 14.87 -32.00
CA ARG A 26 2.77 13.88 -32.38
C ARG A 26 2.54 12.51 -31.76
N THR A 27 1.85 12.45 -30.63
CA THR A 27 1.53 11.21 -29.92
C THR A 27 0.10 10.71 -30.18
N GLY A 28 -0.65 11.38 -31.05
CA GLY A 28 -2.03 11.04 -31.39
C GLY A 28 -2.98 11.18 -30.20
N CYS A 29 -2.71 12.15 -29.32
CA CYS A 29 -3.51 12.49 -28.14
C CYS A 29 -4.26 13.80 -28.38
N THR A 30 -5.52 13.90 -27.96
CA THR A 30 -6.33 15.14 -28.03
C THR A 30 -6.56 15.79 -26.67
N LYS A 31 -6.30 15.07 -25.58
CA LYS A 31 -6.41 15.55 -24.21
C LYS A 31 -5.19 15.14 -23.41
N GLY A 32 -4.72 16.00 -22.52
CA GLY A 32 -3.62 15.67 -21.63
C GLY A 32 -3.52 16.56 -20.41
N ARG A 33 -2.69 16.16 -19.46
CA ARG A 33 -2.35 16.91 -18.25
C ARG A 33 -0.84 16.93 -18.09
N LEU A 34 -0.24 18.09 -18.30
CA LEU A 34 1.14 18.34 -17.88
C LEU A 34 1.14 18.57 -16.37
N LYS A 35 2.08 17.94 -15.66
CA LYS A 35 2.48 18.32 -14.31
C LYS A 35 3.98 18.57 -14.32
N ALA A 36 4.38 19.76 -13.89
CA ALA A 36 5.76 20.18 -13.71
C ALA A 36 6.00 20.55 -12.25
N GLU A 37 6.85 19.81 -11.56
CA GLU A 37 7.16 19.98 -10.13
C GLU A 37 8.60 20.44 -9.95
N PHE A 38 8.77 21.56 -9.25
CA PHE A 38 10.04 22.23 -9.00
C PHE A 38 10.56 21.84 -7.63
N THR A 39 11.49 20.88 -7.64
CA THR A 39 12.25 20.46 -6.45
C THR A 39 13.69 20.97 -6.56
N SER A 40 14.70 20.17 -6.22
CA SER A 40 16.09 20.40 -6.61
C SER A 40 16.31 20.22 -8.12
N ALA A 41 15.40 19.51 -8.81
CA ALA A 41 15.32 19.40 -10.26
C ALA A 41 13.88 19.64 -10.75
N LEU A 42 13.74 19.90 -12.06
CA LEU A 42 12.44 19.99 -12.73
C LEU A 42 11.95 18.59 -13.08
N LEU A 43 10.94 18.11 -12.35
CA LEU A 43 10.28 16.84 -12.64
C LEU A 43 9.06 17.10 -13.53
N LEU A 44 8.99 16.40 -14.66
CA LEU A 44 7.93 16.55 -15.64
C LEU A 44 7.21 15.23 -15.85
N SER A 45 5.89 15.32 -15.96
CA SER A 45 5.05 14.21 -16.41
C SER A 45 3.92 14.76 -17.27
N LEU A 46 3.58 14.06 -18.34
CA LEU A 46 2.45 14.39 -19.20
C LEU A 46 1.62 13.12 -19.37
N SER A 47 0.44 13.09 -18.76
CA SER A 47 -0.55 12.05 -19.03
C SER A 47 -1.43 12.50 -20.18
N CYS A 48 -1.77 11.62 -21.12
CA CYS A 48 -2.69 11.93 -22.21
C CYS A 48 -3.59 10.75 -22.58
N ILE A 49 -4.68 11.06 -23.28
CA ILE A 49 -5.64 10.07 -23.78
C ILE A 49 -5.46 9.97 -25.29
N ARG A 50 -5.08 8.77 -25.76
CA ARG A 50 -4.87 8.52 -27.18
C ARG A 50 -6.20 8.45 -27.91
N THR A 51 -6.32 9.18 -29.02
CA THR A 51 -7.58 9.33 -29.75
C THR A 51 -8.05 8.04 -30.40
N ARG A 52 -7.11 7.18 -30.84
CA ARG A 52 -7.44 5.93 -31.56
C ARG A 52 -8.19 4.91 -30.69
N ASP A 53 -7.85 4.78 -29.42
CA ASP A 53 -8.36 3.70 -28.56
C ASP A 53 -8.78 4.15 -27.15
N ASN A 54 -8.80 5.46 -26.91
CA ASN A 54 -9.18 6.08 -25.65
C ASN A 54 -8.38 5.57 -24.43
N LYS A 55 -7.16 5.06 -24.65
CA LYS A 55 -6.29 4.58 -23.58
C LYS A 55 -5.43 5.71 -23.02
N SER A 56 -5.26 5.66 -21.70
CA SER A 56 -4.32 6.54 -20.99
C SER A 56 -2.89 6.16 -21.31
N MET A 57 -2.05 7.16 -21.51
CA MET A 57 -0.62 7.04 -21.77
C MET A 57 0.15 8.06 -20.93
N LEU A 58 1.33 7.67 -20.46
CA LEU A 58 2.27 8.55 -19.77
C LEU A 58 3.47 8.82 -20.66
N ILE A 59 3.81 10.10 -20.80
CA ILE A 59 4.95 10.59 -21.56
C ILE A 59 5.96 11.16 -20.57
N TRP A 60 7.18 10.61 -20.61
CA TRP A 60 8.31 11.02 -19.76
C TRP A 60 9.45 11.66 -20.56
N ASP A 61 9.39 11.56 -21.88
CA ASP A 61 10.37 12.17 -22.77
C ASP A 61 9.99 13.63 -23.04
N PHE A 62 10.80 14.56 -22.53
CA PHE A 62 10.60 16.00 -22.72
C PHE A 62 11.85 16.57 -23.38
N ASP A 63 11.69 17.09 -24.59
CA ASP A 63 12.78 17.74 -25.29
C ASP A 63 13.15 19.08 -24.63
N TYR A 64 14.38 19.53 -24.90
CA TYR A 64 14.89 20.77 -24.34
C TYR A 64 14.00 22.00 -24.65
N PRO A 65 13.43 22.18 -25.86
CA PRO A 65 12.53 23.30 -26.15
C PRO A 65 11.30 23.35 -25.22
N LEU A 66 10.60 22.23 -25.01
CA LEU A 66 9.46 22.19 -24.12
C LEU A 66 9.88 22.44 -22.67
N GLN A 67 10.98 21.84 -22.21
CA GLN A 67 11.51 22.11 -20.86
C GLN A 67 11.85 23.59 -20.67
N LYS A 68 12.42 24.24 -21.69
CA LYS A 68 12.76 25.65 -21.66
C LYS A 68 11.50 26.52 -21.63
N ALA A 69 10.48 26.21 -22.44
CA ALA A 69 9.22 26.94 -22.46
C ALA A 69 8.51 26.89 -21.09
N ILE A 70 8.54 25.73 -20.41
CA ILE A 70 8.00 25.59 -19.05
C ILE A 70 8.75 26.49 -18.06
N ARG A 71 10.09 26.55 -18.12
CA ARG A 71 10.90 27.42 -17.26
C ARG A 71 10.66 28.89 -17.53
N ASP A 72 10.71 29.31 -18.80
CA ASP A 72 10.45 30.69 -19.23
C ASP A 72 9.05 31.14 -18.76
N TYR A 73 8.03 30.30 -18.93
CA TYR A 73 6.67 30.60 -18.47
C TYR A 73 6.62 30.79 -16.95
N LEU A 74 7.27 29.92 -16.18
CA LEU A 74 7.22 30.02 -14.72
C LEU A 74 8.00 31.22 -14.18
N GLU A 75 9.15 31.53 -14.77
CA GLU A 75 9.94 32.70 -14.38
C GLU A 75 9.16 34.01 -14.59
N ILE A 76 8.44 34.12 -15.71
CA ILE A 76 7.73 35.35 -16.12
C ILE A 76 6.31 35.43 -15.56
N CYS A 77 5.54 34.34 -15.63
CA CYS A 77 4.12 34.35 -15.29
C CYS A 77 3.83 33.92 -13.85
N SER A 78 4.68 33.11 -13.22
CA SER A 78 4.36 32.55 -11.90
C SER A 78 5.59 32.09 -11.09
N PRO A 79 6.48 33.02 -10.68
CA PRO A 79 7.79 32.69 -10.11
C PRO A 79 7.74 32.00 -8.74
N GLN A 80 6.60 32.08 -8.04
CA GLN A 80 6.41 31.45 -6.73
C GLN A 80 5.80 30.04 -6.81
N THR A 81 5.54 29.55 -8.02
CA THR A 81 4.95 28.24 -8.26
C THR A 81 5.93 27.12 -8.01
N ALA A 82 5.53 26.16 -7.20
CA ALA A 82 6.23 24.90 -7.00
C ALA A 82 5.72 23.81 -7.94
N ILE A 83 4.42 23.80 -8.22
CA ILE A 83 3.81 22.88 -9.17
C ILE A 83 2.96 23.66 -10.17
N LEU A 84 3.31 23.50 -11.44
CA LEU A 84 2.48 23.89 -12.56
C LEU A 84 1.74 22.66 -13.06
N GLN A 85 0.41 22.75 -13.13
CA GLN A 85 -0.42 21.81 -13.85
C GLN A 85 -1.07 22.51 -15.04
N VAL A 86 -1.06 21.87 -16.19
CA VAL A 86 -1.76 22.35 -17.40
C VAL A 86 -2.67 21.25 -17.89
N ASP A 87 -3.97 21.45 -17.77
CA ASP A 87 -5.00 20.60 -18.36
C ASP A 87 -5.26 21.08 -19.79
N ILE A 88 -5.08 20.18 -20.77
CA ILE A 88 -5.08 20.48 -22.19
C ILE A 88 -6.22 19.71 -22.85
N ASP A 89 -7.07 20.42 -23.59
CA ASP A 89 -8.08 19.83 -24.46
C ASP A 89 -8.01 20.49 -25.84
N LEU A 90 -7.38 19.79 -26.79
CA LEU A 90 -7.20 20.26 -28.16
C LEU A 90 -8.51 20.28 -28.95
N THR A 91 -9.53 19.53 -28.52
CA THR A 91 -10.84 19.58 -29.20
C THR A 91 -11.60 20.88 -28.94
N ARG A 92 -11.21 21.59 -27.87
CA ARG A 92 -11.77 22.87 -27.45
C ARG A 92 -10.76 24.01 -27.53
N GLU A 93 -9.53 23.71 -27.96
CA GLU A 93 -8.39 24.64 -27.96
C GLU A 93 -8.14 25.27 -26.56
N THR A 94 -8.41 24.52 -25.49
CA THR A 94 -8.31 25.03 -24.12
C THR A 94 -7.06 24.52 -23.39
N PHE A 95 -6.39 25.45 -22.71
CA PHE A 95 -5.30 25.20 -21.78
C PHE A 95 -5.65 25.81 -20.42
N LEU A 96 -5.88 24.97 -19.42
CA LEU A 96 -6.24 25.41 -18.07
C LEU A 96 -5.04 25.26 -17.15
N TYR A 97 -4.54 26.40 -16.69
CA TYR A 97 -3.36 26.49 -15.85
C TYR A 97 -3.75 26.49 -14.36
N THR A 98 -3.10 25.62 -13.60
CA THR A 98 -3.19 25.60 -12.13
C THR A 98 -1.80 25.74 -11.54
N HIS A 99 -1.66 26.66 -10.60
CA HIS A 99 -0.41 26.98 -9.93
C HIS A 99 -0.54 26.67 -8.44
N LEU A 100 0.36 25.82 -7.93
CA LEU A 100 0.46 25.56 -6.49
C LEU A 100 1.79 26.10 -5.99
N SER A 101 1.74 26.99 -5.00
CA SER A 101 2.93 27.44 -4.28
C SER A 101 3.53 26.30 -3.45
N LYS A 102 4.78 26.46 -3.00
CA LYS A 102 5.44 25.50 -2.10
C LYS A 102 4.61 25.27 -0.83
N ALA A 103 4.05 26.34 -0.26
CA ALA A 103 3.24 26.28 0.95
C ALA A 103 1.92 25.51 0.72
N GLN A 104 1.22 25.77 -0.39
CA GLN A 104 -0.02 25.06 -0.72
C GLN A 104 0.23 23.57 -0.99
N HIS A 105 1.29 23.24 -1.72
CA HIS A 105 1.65 21.86 -2.01
C HIS A 105 2.00 21.09 -0.72
N GLU A 106 2.75 21.70 0.19
CA GLU A 106 3.08 21.10 1.49
C GLU A 106 1.84 20.91 2.36
N GLN A 107 0.96 21.91 2.43
CA GLN A 107 -0.30 21.81 3.15
C GLN A 107 -1.19 20.68 2.59
N GLN A 108 -1.25 20.52 1.27
CA GLN A 108 -1.98 19.43 0.63
C GLN A 108 -1.37 18.06 0.96
N LYS A 109 -0.04 17.93 0.90
CA LYS A 109 0.67 16.70 1.31
C LYS A 109 0.36 16.34 2.76
N GLN A 110 0.39 17.31 3.67
CA GLN A 110 0.07 17.09 5.08
C GLN A 110 -1.39 16.72 5.28
N ALA A 111 -2.33 17.34 4.56
CA ALA A 111 -3.74 16.99 4.61
C ALA A 111 -3.96 15.53 4.16
N VAL A 112 -3.39 15.15 3.01
CA VAL A 112 -3.47 13.77 2.49
C VAL A 112 -2.84 12.77 3.45
N ALA A 113 -1.65 13.06 3.99
CA ALA A 113 -0.99 12.19 4.94
C ALA A 113 -1.80 12.02 6.24
N ARG A 114 -2.40 13.10 6.74
CA ARG A 114 -3.28 13.07 7.91
C ARG A 114 -4.53 12.24 7.67
N ASP A 115 -5.15 12.39 6.50
CA ASP A 115 -6.37 11.66 6.17
C ASP A 115 -6.06 10.17 5.96
N ALA A 116 -4.94 9.84 5.30
CA ALA A 116 -4.44 8.47 5.19
C ALA A 116 -4.11 7.85 6.57
N ALA A 117 -3.51 8.61 7.48
CA ALA A 117 -3.24 8.16 8.84
C ALA A 117 -4.53 7.89 9.63
N LYS A 118 -5.55 8.75 9.49
CA LYS A 118 -6.87 8.54 10.09
C LYS A 118 -7.54 7.28 9.54
N GLU A 119 -7.50 7.09 8.24
CA GLU A 119 -8.08 5.91 7.59
C GLU A 119 -7.36 4.62 8.05
N MET A 120 -6.03 4.63 8.10
CA MET A 120 -5.25 3.50 8.61
C MET A 120 -5.60 3.19 10.08
N GLN A 121 -5.72 4.23 10.92
CA GLN A 121 -6.13 4.07 12.32
C GLN A 121 -7.53 3.47 12.43
N GLN A 122 -8.48 3.94 11.62
CA GLN A 122 -9.84 3.43 11.60
C GLN A 122 -9.88 1.95 11.19
N ARG A 123 -9.15 1.58 10.13
CA ARG A 123 -9.02 0.18 9.69
C ARG A 123 -8.41 -0.71 10.78
N GLN A 124 -7.41 -0.21 11.52
CA GLN A 124 -6.83 -0.96 12.65
C GLN A 124 -7.84 -1.18 13.78
N VAL A 125 -8.66 -0.18 14.10
CA VAL A 125 -9.75 -0.31 15.10
C VAL A 125 -10.78 -1.34 14.65
N GLU A 126 -11.23 -1.27 13.41
CA GLU A 126 -12.20 -2.21 12.83
C GLU A 126 -11.66 -3.64 12.80
N LEU A 127 -10.42 -3.83 12.34
CA LEU A 127 -9.76 -5.14 12.34
C LEU A 127 -9.68 -5.71 13.76
N LYS A 128 -9.30 -4.88 14.75
CA LYS A 128 -9.20 -5.31 16.14
C LYS A 128 -10.56 -5.70 16.72
N GLN A 129 -11.62 -4.93 16.42
CA GLN A 129 -12.98 -5.27 16.83
C GLN A 129 -13.46 -6.57 16.21
N HIS A 130 -13.22 -6.76 14.91
CA HIS A 130 -13.57 -7.99 14.19
C HIS A 130 -12.88 -9.22 14.79
N LEU A 131 -11.56 -9.15 14.99
CA LEU A 131 -10.79 -10.25 15.58
C LEU A 131 -11.20 -10.53 17.03
N ALA A 132 -11.57 -9.50 17.80
CA ALA A 132 -12.01 -9.66 19.19
C ALA A 132 -13.44 -10.24 19.33
N ALA A 133 -14.25 -10.23 18.27
CA ALA A 133 -15.66 -10.64 18.34
C ALA A 133 -15.84 -12.16 18.52
N ASP A 134 -14.98 -12.97 17.91
CA ASP A 134 -15.10 -14.43 17.93
C ASP A 134 -14.48 -15.04 19.19
N THR A 135 -15.26 -15.02 20.26
CA THR A 135 -14.88 -15.48 21.59
C THR A 135 -15.33 -16.92 21.90
N GLN A 136 -15.90 -17.65 20.93
CA GLN A 136 -16.42 -18.99 21.18
C GLN A 136 -15.27 -19.96 21.51
N PRO A 137 -15.26 -20.61 22.69
CA PRO A 137 -14.20 -21.54 23.06
C PRO A 137 -14.11 -22.73 22.12
N ILE A 138 -12.91 -23.10 21.68
CA ILE A 138 -12.59 -24.25 20.82
C ILE A 138 -13.28 -25.52 21.34
N GLY A 139 -13.29 -25.69 22.65
CA GLY A 139 -13.99 -26.77 23.32
C GLY A 139 -13.14 -28.03 23.40
N LYS A 140 -13.40 -28.81 24.46
CA LYS A 140 -12.63 -30.01 24.80
C LYS A 140 -12.60 -31.06 23.68
N PRO A 141 -13.73 -31.40 22.99
CA PRO A 141 -13.71 -32.45 21.98
C PRO A 141 -12.78 -32.16 20.79
N LEU A 142 -12.72 -30.89 20.33
CA LEU A 142 -11.83 -30.51 19.24
C LEU A 142 -10.38 -30.48 19.72
N ALA A 143 -10.11 -29.92 20.91
CA ALA A 143 -8.78 -29.88 21.49
C ALA A 143 -8.17 -31.29 21.70
N GLU A 144 -8.96 -32.27 22.14
CA GLU A 144 -8.52 -33.66 22.30
C GLU A 144 -8.12 -34.30 20.96
N LYS A 145 -8.91 -34.09 19.91
CA LYS A 145 -8.60 -34.58 18.56
C LYS A 145 -7.31 -33.96 18.03
N VAL A 146 -7.15 -32.65 18.19
CA VAL A 146 -5.93 -31.94 17.80
C VAL A 146 -4.72 -32.49 18.56
N ALA A 147 -4.83 -32.67 19.88
CA ALA A 147 -3.72 -33.19 20.68
C ALA A 147 -3.29 -34.62 20.28
N ALA A 148 -4.25 -35.46 19.87
CA ALA A 148 -3.94 -36.78 19.33
C ALA A 148 -3.24 -36.69 17.97
N ALA A 149 -3.76 -35.86 17.06
CA ALA A 149 -3.19 -35.67 15.73
C ALA A 149 -1.77 -35.06 15.76
N LEU A 150 -1.52 -34.14 16.71
CA LEU A 150 -0.22 -33.47 16.84
C LEU A 150 0.94 -34.43 17.11
N ARG A 151 0.68 -35.61 17.68
CA ARG A 151 1.73 -36.63 17.91
C ARG A 151 2.33 -37.18 16.61
N HIS A 152 1.68 -36.95 15.48
CA HIS A 152 2.08 -37.46 14.18
C HIS A 152 2.38 -36.35 13.16
N SER A 153 2.04 -35.10 13.45
CA SER A 153 2.18 -33.98 12.53
C SER A 153 2.13 -32.64 13.27
N SER A 154 2.70 -31.59 12.70
CA SER A 154 2.52 -30.20 13.17
C SER A 154 1.40 -29.48 12.39
N ILE A 155 0.90 -28.39 12.96
CA ILE A 155 0.05 -27.41 12.26
C ILE A 155 0.80 -26.08 12.17
N GLY A 156 0.88 -25.54 10.97
CA GLY A 156 1.66 -24.36 10.67
C GLY A 156 1.64 -24.05 9.19
N TYR A 157 2.03 -22.85 8.80
CA TYR A 157 2.49 -22.63 7.43
C TYR A 157 3.99 -22.96 7.35
N SER A 158 4.45 -23.35 6.17
CA SER A 158 5.86 -23.58 5.89
C SER A 158 6.27 -22.83 4.64
N HIS A 159 6.93 -21.70 4.83
CA HIS A 159 7.52 -20.88 3.78
C HIS A 159 8.67 -20.05 4.34
N ARG A 160 9.32 -19.26 3.48
CA ARG A 160 10.37 -18.32 3.90
C ARG A 160 9.78 -17.19 4.75
N ASP A 161 10.55 -16.71 5.72
CA ASP A 161 10.23 -15.63 6.67
C ASP A 161 9.12 -16.03 7.67
N TYR A 162 8.33 -15.06 8.15
CA TYR A 162 7.30 -15.27 9.16
C TYR A 162 6.17 -16.15 8.63
N CYS A 163 5.92 -17.29 9.28
CA CYS A 163 4.92 -18.29 8.91
C CYS A 163 3.67 -18.28 9.82
N GLY A 164 3.55 -17.30 10.72
CA GLY A 164 2.41 -17.21 11.62
C GLY A 164 2.59 -17.96 12.93
N MET A 165 1.48 -18.51 13.44
CA MET A 165 1.44 -19.31 14.66
C MET A 165 1.24 -20.79 14.33
N GLY A 166 1.90 -21.65 15.10
CA GLY A 166 1.85 -23.10 14.94
C GLY A 166 1.59 -23.85 16.24
N LEU A 167 1.23 -25.13 16.10
CA LEU A 167 1.26 -26.12 17.18
C LEU A 167 2.08 -27.33 16.72
N GLU A 168 2.90 -27.86 17.60
CA GLU A 168 3.68 -29.07 17.33
C GLU A 168 3.86 -29.91 18.60
N TYR A 169 4.14 -31.19 18.42
CA TYR A 169 4.55 -32.10 19.48
C TYR A 169 5.98 -32.54 19.23
N ARG A 170 6.88 -32.28 20.16
CA ARG A 170 8.28 -32.74 20.11
C ARG A 170 8.78 -33.06 21.52
N GLU A 171 9.69 -34.02 21.62
CA GLU A 171 10.37 -34.34 22.88
C GLU A 171 9.44 -34.64 24.07
N GLY A 172 8.25 -35.20 23.80
CA GLY A 172 7.28 -35.52 24.85
C GLY A 172 6.31 -34.39 25.21
N GLN A 173 6.52 -33.18 24.69
CA GLN A 173 5.78 -31.97 25.04
C GLN A 173 5.00 -31.38 23.85
N TYR A 174 3.94 -30.64 24.17
CA TYR A 174 3.19 -29.86 23.19
C TYR A 174 3.66 -28.41 23.22
N HIS A 175 3.77 -27.79 22.05
CA HIS A 175 4.23 -26.40 21.91
C HIS A 175 3.24 -25.56 21.11
N TYR A 176 3.10 -24.31 21.50
CA TYR A 176 2.44 -23.24 20.77
C TYR A 176 3.43 -22.08 20.59
N GLY A 177 3.61 -21.59 19.38
CA GLY A 177 4.63 -20.58 19.11
C GLY A 177 4.59 -20.02 17.71
N GLU A 178 5.48 -19.06 17.48
CA GLU A 178 5.70 -18.48 16.16
C GLU A 178 6.50 -19.43 15.28
N LEU A 179 6.16 -19.45 13.99
CA LEU A 179 6.85 -20.20 12.98
C LEU A 179 7.65 -19.23 12.11
N TRP A 180 8.91 -19.60 11.84
CA TRP A 180 9.83 -18.86 10.99
C TRP A 180 10.54 -19.85 10.09
N ASP A 181 10.64 -19.54 8.80
CA ASP A 181 11.30 -20.37 7.79
C ASP A 181 10.85 -21.85 7.83
N GLY A 182 9.56 -22.06 8.12
CA GLY A 182 8.92 -23.36 8.20
C GLY A 182 9.08 -24.15 9.51
N GLY A 183 9.64 -23.55 10.57
CA GLY A 183 9.82 -24.24 11.86
C GLY A 183 9.55 -23.37 13.09
N MET A 184 9.27 -24.03 14.23
CA MET A 184 9.12 -23.37 15.53
C MET A 184 10.44 -23.36 16.29
N HIS A 185 11.21 -22.26 16.19
CA HIS A 185 12.46 -22.14 16.94
C HIS A 185 12.23 -21.88 18.44
N LEU A 186 11.26 -21.02 18.76
CA LEU A 186 10.91 -20.65 20.13
C LEU A 186 9.43 -20.86 20.39
N SER A 187 9.12 -21.75 21.33
CA SER A 187 7.76 -21.94 21.83
C SER A 187 7.38 -20.75 22.71
N ARG A 188 6.22 -20.17 22.45
CA ARG A 188 5.61 -19.16 23.31
C ARG A 188 4.99 -19.79 24.56
N GLN A 189 4.47 -21.01 24.42
CA GLN A 189 3.99 -21.84 25.52
C GLN A 189 4.34 -23.31 25.23
N SER A 190 4.62 -24.04 26.31
CA SER A 190 4.90 -25.48 26.28
C SER A 190 4.08 -26.19 27.34
N PHE A 191 3.69 -27.43 27.07
CA PHE A 191 2.85 -28.23 27.94
C PHE A 191 3.44 -29.63 28.08
N ASP A 192 3.68 -30.03 29.33
CA ASP A 192 4.35 -31.30 29.65
C ASP A 192 3.57 -32.54 29.25
N ASN A 193 2.25 -32.42 29.08
CA ASN A 193 1.40 -33.54 28.76
C ASN A 193 0.13 -33.11 28.01
N GLN A 194 -0.57 -34.11 27.47
CA GLN A 194 -1.79 -33.91 26.71
C GLN A 194 -2.91 -33.26 27.55
N VAL A 195 -3.00 -33.56 28.85
CA VAL A 195 -4.08 -33.04 29.70
C VAL A 195 -3.95 -31.53 29.84
N SER A 196 -2.75 -31.02 30.15
CA SER A 196 -2.51 -29.58 30.27
C SER A 196 -2.68 -28.84 28.94
N PHE A 197 -2.21 -29.44 27.82
CA PHE A 197 -2.42 -28.89 26.49
C PHE A 197 -3.91 -28.80 26.12
N VAL A 198 -4.67 -29.88 26.30
CA VAL A 198 -6.12 -29.92 25.98
C VAL A 198 -6.87 -28.94 26.86
N GLN A 199 -6.55 -28.87 28.15
CA GLN A 199 -7.16 -27.91 29.07
C GLN A 199 -6.95 -26.48 28.57
N TRP A 200 -5.73 -26.12 28.18
CA TRP A 200 -5.42 -24.81 27.63
C TRP A 200 -6.17 -24.54 26.31
N LEU A 201 -6.01 -25.42 25.31
CA LEU A 201 -6.55 -25.20 23.97
C LEU A 201 -8.08 -25.14 23.97
N SER A 202 -8.73 -25.97 24.78
CA SER A 202 -10.20 -26.01 24.88
C SER A 202 -10.83 -24.69 25.36
N GLN A 203 -10.06 -23.88 26.08
CA GLN A 203 -10.48 -22.57 26.58
C GLN A 203 -10.14 -21.42 25.64
N GLN A 204 -9.29 -21.66 24.63
CA GLN A 204 -8.97 -20.64 23.63
C GLN A 204 -10.13 -20.46 22.66
N SER A 205 -10.20 -19.28 22.06
CA SER A 205 -11.07 -18.89 20.94
C SER A 205 -10.24 -18.29 19.81
N ASN A 206 -10.86 -18.06 18.65
CA ASN A 206 -10.22 -17.33 17.54
C ASN A 206 -9.71 -15.95 18.01
N ALA A 207 -10.49 -15.24 18.82
CA ALA A 207 -10.07 -13.97 19.43
C ALA A 207 -8.83 -14.11 20.30
N SER A 208 -8.76 -15.09 21.21
CA SER A 208 -7.60 -15.26 22.10
C SER A 208 -6.31 -15.67 21.36
N LEU A 209 -6.44 -16.35 20.22
CA LEU A 209 -5.31 -16.80 19.39
C LEU A 209 -4.95 -15.81 18.28
N SER A 210 -5.73 -14.73 18.12
CA SER A 210 -5.55 -13.74 17.04
C SER A 210 -4.39 -12.76 17.24
N ASN A 211 -3.60 -12.88 18.31
CA ASN A 211 -2.48 -11.97 18.59
C ASN A 211 -2.85 -10.47 18.72
N ILE A 212 -4.13 -10.12 18.87
CA ILE A 212 -4.64 -8.74 18.98
C ILE A 212 -4.08 -7.91 20.14
N HIS A 213 -3.43 -8.57 21.11
CA HIS A 213 -2.75 -7.93 22.24
C HIS A 213 -1.32 -7.47 21.90
N LEU A 214 -0.74 -7.91 20.78
CA LEU A 214 0.58 -7.45 20.34
C LEU A 214 0.53 -5.99 19.89
N LYS A 215 1.64 -5.27 20.05
CA LYS A 215 1.72 -3.84 19.71
C LYS A 215 1.62 -3.58 18.20
N ASP A 216 2.22 -4.45 17.40
CA ASP A 216 2.28 -4.32 15.95
C ASP A 216 1.10 -5.05 15.30
N ALA A 217 0.32 -4.31 14.52
CA ALA A 217 -0.85 -4.81 13.81
C ALA A 217 -0.52 -5.83 12.72
N PHE A 218 0.74 -5.90 12.28
CA PHE A 218 1.21 -6.92 11.35
C PHE A 218 0.93 -8.35 11.83
N TYR A 219 0.94 -8.59 13.14
CA TYR A 219 0.71 -9.92 13.71
C TYR A 219 -0.76 -10.23 13.98
N TRP A 220 -1.66 -9.24 13.90
CA TRP A 220 -3.07 -9.41 14.28
C TRP A 220 -3.81 -10.25 13.25
N GLY A 221 -4.25 -11.44 13.66
CA GLY A 221 -4.92 -12.41 12.79
C GLY A 221 -4.04 -12.96 11.68
N ASN A 222 -2.76 -12.57 11.61
CA ASN A 222 -1.87 -12.96 10.54
C ASN A 222 -1.39 -14.40 10.76
N GLN A 223 -1.92 -15.31 9.93
CA GLN A 223 -1.51 -16.71 9.89
C GLN A 223 -1.58 -17.41 11.28
N VAL A 224 -2.54 -16.98 12.10
CA VAL A 224 -2.78 -17.51 13.46
C VAL A 224 -3.52 -18.84 13.43
N ILE A 225 -3.54 -19.54 14.57
CA ILE A 225 -4.40 -20.71 14.77
C ILE A 225 -5.85 -20.26 14.92
N THR A 226 -6.75 -20.87 14.15
CA THR A 226 -8.21 -20.67 14.24
C THR A 226 -8.90 -22.02 14.37
N ARG A 227 -10.15 -22.04 14.84
CA ARG A 227 -10.99 -23.25 14.86
C ARG A 227 -11.03 -23.92 13.49
N GLU A 228 -11.26 -23.15 12.43
CA GLU A 228 -11.33 -23.66 11.06
C GLU A 228 -10.01 -24.34 10.67
N ARG A 229 -8.86 -23.73 10.97
CA ARG A 229 -7.55 -24.35 10.69
C ARG A 229 -7.34 -25.64 11.46
N LEU A 230 -7.80 -25.71 12.72
CA LEU A 230 -7.75 -26.94 13.51
C LEU A 230 -8.63 -28.04 12.90
N GLU A 231 -9.81 -27.69 12.41
CA GLU A 231 -10.72 -28.63 11.75
C GLU A 231 -10.17 -29.12 10.41
N GLN A 232 -9.59 -28.21 9.60
CA GLN A 232 -8.92 -28.54 8.34
C GLN A 232 -7.73 -29.48 8.57
N PHE A 233 -6.92 -29.22 9.60
CA PHE A 233 -5.80 -30.08 10.01
C PHE A 233 -6.25 -31.51 10.30
N LEU A 234 -7.39 -31.68 10.98
CA LEU A 234 -7.94 -33.01 11.28
C LEU A 234 -8.50 -33.74 10.06
N GLN A 235 -8.90 -33.02 9.02
CA GLN A 235 -9.46 -33.60 7.79
C GLN A 235 -8.38 -33.99 6.77
N HIS A 236 -7.33 -33.17 6.64
CA HIS A 236 -6.36 -33.28 5.55
C HIS A 236 -4.96 -33.73 6.01
N GLY A 237 -4.71 -33.82 7.32
CA GLY A 237 -3.35 -33.96 7.87
C GLY A 237 -2.63 -32.61 7.94
N GLY A 238 -1.45 -32.57 8.56
CA GLY A 238 -0.64 -31.34 8.64
C GLY A 238 -0.05 -30.93 7.30
N ALA A 239 0.37 -29.67 7.26
CA ALA A 239 1.12 -29.09 6.15
C ALA A 239 2.55 -29.62 6.09
#